data_AF-A0A023NZJ8-F1
#
_entry.id   AF-A0A023NZJ8-F1
#
_cell.length_a   1.000
_cell.length_b   1.000
_cell.length_c   1.000
_cell.angle_alpha   90.00
_cell.angle_beta   90.00
_cell.angle_gamma   90.00
#
_symmetry.space_group_name_H-M   'P 1'
#
loop_
_entity.id
_entity.type
_entity.pdbx_description
1 polymer ?
#
loop_
_entity_poly.entity_id
_entity_poly.type
_entity_poly.pdbx_seq_one_letter_code
_entity_poly.pdbx_strand_id
1 'polypeptide(L)'
;MNGLTFNVLPREPEAAKFERDGVVRHYFNQWATVEIDGLPQSFQFSSDEPLPAGPATLDPKSFGTMNGKLALGRVKLVPLKKSAPAPAAQPK
;
A
#
# COMPACT_ATOMS: atom_id res chain seq x y z
N MET A 1 18.72 -5.24 -11.47
CA MET A 1 18.26 -4.14 -10.60
C MET A 1 17.14 -4.69 -9.73
N ASN A 2 17.41 -4.94 -8.45
CA ASN A 2 16.34 -5.31 -7.51
C ASN A 2 15.50 -4.06 -7.30
N GLY A 3 14.35 -3.98 -7.98
CA GLY A 3 13.42 -2.87 -7.80
C GLY A 3 13.00 -2.76 -6.34
N LEU A 4 12.74 -1.53 -5.88
CA LEU A 4 12.20 -1.25 -4.56
C LEU A 4 10.93 -2.10 -4.35
N THR A 5 11.03 -3.11 -3.50
CA THR A 5 9.95 -4.06 -3.25
C THR A 5 9.27 -3.67 -1.95
N PHE A 6 7.95 -3.52 -2.02
CA PHE A 6 7.11 -3.26 -0.87
C PHE A 6 6.49 -4.57 -0.42
N ASN A 7 6.24 -4.72 0.88
CA ASN A 7 5.54 -5.89 1.40
C ASN A 7 4.34 -5.43 2.22
N VAL A 8 3.14 -5.69 1.72
CA VAL A 8 1.90 -5.38 2.45
C VAL A 8 1.78 -6.36 3.61
N LEU A 9 1.60 -5.83 4.82
CA LEU A 9 1.56 -6.63 6.03
C LEU A 9 0.23 -7.41 6.12
N PRO A 10 0.23 -8.61 6.73
CA PRO A 10 -0.98 -9.39 6.99
C PRO A 10 -1.73 -8.82 8.21
N ARG A 11 -2.21 -7.59 8.08
CA ARG A 11 -3.05 -6.90 9.08
C ARG A 11 -4.42 -6.63 8.49
N GLU A 12 -5.42 -6.51 9.36
CA GLU A 12 -6.77 -6.13 8.94
C GLU A 12 -6.76 -4.70 8.36
N PRO A 13 -7.32 -4.49 7.15
CA PRO A 13 -7.48 -3.15 6.60
C PRO A 13 -8.43 -2.31 7.44
N GLU A 14 -8.02 -1.09 7.78
CA GLU A 14 -8.84 -0.16 8.55
C GLU A 14 -9.71 0.67 7.60
N ALA A 15 -11.03 0.47 7.64
CA ALA A 15 -11.95 1.28 6.84
C ALA A 15 -11.97 2.74 7.32
N ALA A 16 -11.88 3.67 6.37
CA ALA A 16 -11.89 5.10 6.62
C ALA A 16 -12.78 5.82 5.60
N LYS A 17 -13.20 7.03 5.98
CA LYS A 17 -14.06 7.88 5.16
C LYS A 17 -13.45 9.27 5.06
N PHE A 18 -13.39 9.80 3.85
CA PHE A 18 -13.06 11.18 3.58
C PHE A 18 -14.33 11.89 3.13
N GLU A 19 -14.65 13.01 3.76
CA GLU A 19 -15.79 13.85 3.42
C GLU A 19 -15.32 15.28 3.22
N ARG A 20 -15.52 15.81 2.01
CA ARG A 20 -15.19 17.20 1.69
C ARG A 20 -16.05 17.68 0.52
N ASP A 21 -16.58 18.91 0.63
CA ASP A 21 -17.34 19.57 -0.43
C ASP A 21 -18.50 18.72 -1.00
N GLY A 22 -19.19 17.97 -0.12
CA GLY A 22 -20.30 17.07 -0.49
C GLY A 22 -19.88 15.73 -1.10
N VAL A 23 -18.58 15.50 -1.31
CA VAL A 23 -18.04 14.23 -1.83
C VAL A 23 -17.62 13.33 -0.68
N VAL A 24 -18.24 12.15 -0.61
CA VAL A 24 -17.87 11.08 0.30
C VAL A 24 -17.04 10.04 -0.44
N ARG A 25 -15.85 9.73 0.07
CA ARG A 25 -15.00 8.63 -0.44
C ARG A 25 -14.71 7.65 0.69
N HIS A 26 -14.95 6.38 0.40
CA HIS A 26 -14.56 5.27 1.26
C HIS A 26 -13.19 4.76 0.79
N TYR A 27 -12.31 4.47 1.75
CA TYR A 27 -10.98 3.92 1.48
C TYR A 27 -10.54 3.08 2.68
N PHE A 28 -9.45 2.35 2.52
CA PHE A 28 -8.87 1.49 3.55
C PHE A 28 -7.45 1.97 3.84
N ASN A 29 -7.09 2.05 5.11
CA ASN A 29 -5.71 2.21 5.54
C ASN A 29 -5.10 0.84 5.79
N GLN A 30 -3.89 0.63 5.30
CA GLN A 30 -3.12 -0.59 5.47
C GLN A 30 -1.67 -0.25 5.78
N TRP A 31 -0.94 -1.25 6.28
CA TRP A 31 0.48 -1.12 6.59
C TRP A 31 1.32 -1.92 5.60
N ALA A 32 2.45 -1.36 5.21
CA ALA A 32 3.45 -2.04 4.41
C ALA A 32 4.85 -1.78 4.97
N THR A 33 5.79 -2.64 4.58
CA THR A 33 7.21 -2.42 4.80
C THR A 33 7.94 -2.21 3.48
N VAL A 34 9.01 -1.44 3.53
CA VAL A 34 9.97 -1.26 2.44
C VAL A 34 11.37 -1.28 3.03
N GLU A 35 12.32 -1.84 2.29
CA GLU A 35 13.73 -1.82 2.67
C GLU A 35 14.45 -0.71 1.90
N ILE A 36 15.10 0.21 2.62
CA ILE A 36 15.87 1.31 2.06
C ILE A 36 17.26 1.25 2.68
N ASP A 37 18.29 1.08 1.85
CA ASP A 37 19.68 0.96 2.28
C ASP A 37 19.91 -0.10 3.38
N GLY A 38 19.20 -1.23 3.29
CA GLY A 38 19.28 -2.32 4.27
C GLY A 38 18.45 -2.10 5.55
N LEU A 39 17.71 -0.99 5.64
CA LEU A 39 16.90 -0.66 6.80
C LEU A 39 15.40 -0.85 6.49
N PRO A 40 14.69 -1.72 7.22
CA PRO A 40 13.25 -1.88 7.05
C PRO A 40 12.51 -0.68 7.64
N GLN A 41 11.68 -0.06 6.82
CA GLN A 41 10.79 1.04 7.19
C GLN A 41 9.34 0.57 7.09
N SER A 42 8.56 0.83 8.13
CA SER A 42 7.11 0.58 8.14
C SER A 42 6.37 1.87 7.86
N PHE A 43 5.34 1.83 7.03
CA PHE A 43 4.52 2.99 6.73
C PHE A 43 3.06 2.59 6.52
N GLN A 44 2.17 3.55 6.77
CA GLN A 44 0.76 3.41 6.47
C GLN A 44 0.48 3.99 5.08
N PHE A 45 -0.38 3.33 4.31
CA PHE A 45 -0.87 3.82 3.03
C PHE A 45 -2.37 3.64 2.94
N SER A 46 -3.01 4.37 2.04
CA SER A 46 -4.44 4.28 1.80
C SER A 46 -4.73 3.73 0.41
N SER A 47 -5.66 2.79 0.31
CA SER A 47 -6.13 2.20 -0.95
C SER A 47 -7.65 2.27 -1.03
N ASP A 48 -8.19 2.32 -2.25
CA ASP A 48 -9.64 2.40 -2.43
C ASP A 48 -10.28 1.00 -2.23
N GLU A 49 -9.50 -0.06 -2.45
CA GLU A 49 -9.83 -1.46 -2.15
C GLU A 49 -8.72 -2.08 -1.28
N PRO A 50 -9.05 -3.02 -0.38
CA PRO A 50 -8.06 -3.69 0.45
C PRO A 50 -7.13 -4.55 -0.41
N LEU A 51 -5.82 -4.32 -0.28
CA LEU A 51 -4.80 -5.10 -0.96
C LEU A 51 -4.46 -6.38 -0.17
N PRO A 52 -4.18 -7.50 -0.85
CA PRO A 52 -3.74 -8.72 -0.18
C PRO A 52 -2.34 -8.52 0.42
N ALA A 53 -2.06 -9.24 1.49
CA ALA A 53 -0.72 -9.28 2.07
C ALA A 53 0.30 -9.87 1.08
N GLY A 54 1.55 -9.42 1.16
CA GLY A 54 2.64 -9.93 0.34
C GLY A 54 3.29 -8.87 -0.56
N PRO A 55 4.11 -9.31 -1.53
CA PRO A 55 4.95 -8.43 -2.32
C PRO A 55 4.13 -7.54 -3.25
N ALA A 56 4.41 -6.25 -3.19
CA ALA A 56 3.81 -5.22 -4.00
C ALA A 56 4.88 -4.29 -4.56
N THR A 57 4.50 -3.55 -5.59
CA THR A 57 5.32 -2.51 -6.21
C THR A 57 4.59 -1.19 -6.18
N LEU A 58 5.32 -0.11 -6.37
CA LEU A 58 4.77 1.24 -6.42
C LEU A 58 4.15 1.49 -7.80
N ASP A 59 2.87 1.89 -7.84
CA ASP A 59 2.23 2.35 -9.06
C ASP A 59 2.88 3.66 -9.52
N PRO A 60 3.26 3.83 -10.80
CA PRO A 60 3.68 5.11 -11.34
C PRO A 60 2.70 6.27 -11.06
N LYS A 61 1.40 5.98 -10.91
CA LYS A 61 0.36 6.95 -10.50
C LYS A 61 0.53 7.49 -9.08
N SER A 62 1.48 6.97 -8.31
CA SER A 62 1.89 7.52 -7.01
C SER A 62 2.69 8.82 -7.17
N PHE A 63 3.30 9.01 -8.33
CA PHE A 63 4.09 10.19 -8.63
C PHE A 63 3.24 11.26 -9.31
N GLY A 64 3.54 12.51 -8.98
CA GLY A 64 3.05 13.68 -9.69
C GLY A 64 4.19 14.65 -9.92
N THR A 65 3.88 15.78 -10.54
CA THR A 65 4.83 16.89 -10.70
C THR A 65 4.43 18.01 -9.76
N MET A 66 5.33 18.43 -8.89
CA MET A 66 5.14 19.57 -7.98
C MET A 66 6.30 20.55 -8.20
N ASN A 67 5.97 21.78 -8.59
CA ASN A 67 6.95 22.83 -8.92
C ASN A 67 8.01 22.39 -9.95
N GLY A 68 7.58 21.67 -11.00
CA GLY A 68 8.46 21.17 -12.06
C GLY A 68 9.34 19.98 -11.65
N LYS A 69 9.19 19.44 -10.44
CA LYS A 69 9.95 18.27 -9.96
C LYS A 69 9.03 17.07 -9.78
N LEU A 70 9.57 15.87 -10.05
CA LEU A 70 8.88 14.63 -9.71
C LEU A 70 8.78 14.54 -8.19
N ALA A 71 7.55 14.38 -7.68
CA ALA A 71 7.27 14.27 -6.26
C ALA A 71 6.39 13.05 -6.01
N LEU A 72 6.64 12.39 -4.89
CA LEU A 72 5.77 11.33 -4.39
C LEU A 72 4.55 11.99 -3.73
N GLY A 73 3.37 11.73 -4.29
CA GLY A 73 2.10 12.20 -3.72
C GLY A 73 1.51 11.14 -2.81
N ARG A 74 0.41 10.52 -3.24
CA ARG A 74 -0.20 9.38 -2.53
C ARG A 74 0.49 8.09 -2.95
N VAL A 75 1.04 7.35 -1.99
CA VAL A 75 1.58 6.00 -2.23
C VAL A 75 0.44 5.07 -2.66
N LYS A 76 0.52 4.55 -3.87
CA LYS A 76 -0.38 3.53 -4.41
C LYS A 76 0.43 2.28 -4.71
N LEU A 77 0.07 1.18 -4.08
CA LEU A 77 0.73 -0.10 -4.25
C LEU A 77 -0.08 -1.00 -5.18
N VAL A 78 0.62 -1.78 -6.00
CA VAL A 78 0.06 -2.80 -6.88
C VAL A 78 0.70 -4.15 -6.52
N PRO A 79 -0.08 -5.21 -6.24
CA PRO A 79 0.48 -6.51 -5.91
C PRO A 79 1.28 -7.09 -7.09
N LEU A 80 2.49 -7.58 -6.84
CA LEU A 80 3.42 -8.05 -7.89
C LEU A 80 3.06 -9.42 -8.45
N LYS A 81 2.26 -10.22 -7.74
CA LYS A 81 1.62 -11.46 -8.17
C LYS A 81 0.54 -11.81 -7.15
N LYS A 82 -0.57 -12.39 -7.62
CA LYS A 82 -1.73 -12.82 -6.81
C LYS A 82 -1.23 -13.60 -5.58
N SER A 83 -1.33 -12.99 -4.40
CA SER A 83 -0.92 -13.62 -3.15
C SER A 83 -1.62 -14.97 -3.04
N ALA A 84 -0.83 -16.04 -2.93
CA ALA A 84 -1.36 -17.34 -2.58
C ALA A 84 -2.11 -17.19 -1.25
N PRO A 85 -3.30 -17.82 -1.09
CA PRO A 85 -4.09 -17.70 0.13
C PRO A 85 -3.22 -18.12 1.31
N ALA A 86 -3.20 -17.28 2.35
CA ALA A 86 -2.53 -17.59 3.60
C ALA A 86 -3.07 -18.94 4.14
N PRO A 87 -2.21 -19.85 4.65
CA PRO A 87 -2.71 -21.07 5.26
C PRO A 87 -3.57 -20.69 6.47
N ALA A 88 -4.84 -21.07 6.42
CA ALA A 88 -5.78 -20.89 7.51
C ALA A 88 -5.17 -21.46 8.79
N ALA A 89 -5.10 -20.63 9.83
CA ALA A 89 -4.77 -21.07 11.17
C ALA A 89 -5.71 -22.21 11.56
N GLN A 90 -5.18 -23.43 11.71
CA GLN A 90 -5.90 -24.54 12.30
C GLN A 90 -6.09 -24.25 13.79
N PRO A 91 -7.33 -24.20 14.30
CA PRO A 91 -7.54 -24.31 15.73
C PRO A 91 -7.27 -25.76 16.15
N LYS A 92 -6.52 -25.93 17.23
CA LYS A 92 -6.34 -27.20 17.93
C LYS A 92 -7.28 -27.25 19.12
#